data_AF-F7K013-F1
#
_entry.id   AF-F7K013-F1
#
_cell.length_a   1.000
_cell.length_b   1.000
_cell.length_c   1.000
_cell.angle_alpha   90.00
_cell.angle_beta   90.00
_cell.angle_gamma   90.00
#
_symmetry.space_group_name_H-M   'P 1'
#
loop_
_entity.id
_entity.type
_entity.pdbx_description
1 polymer ?
#
loop_
_entity_poly.entity_id
_entity_poly.type
_entity_poly.pdbx_seq_one_letter_code
_entity_poly.pdbx_strand_id
1 'polypeptide(L)'
;MEKKFKTGDRVYHRNLKQYGKFIGYAWESDDECDVEFEEEDGYVEQKHVSVSWLDLADSIEPVLAANGEPIKDRGSLIDFSR
;
A
#
# COMPACT_ATOMS: atom_id res chain seq x y z
N MET A 1 -20.08 2.28 -8.67
CA MET A 1 -18.61 2.44 -8.68
C MET A 1 -18.01 1.05 -8.55
N GLU A 2 -17.02 0.70 -9.36
CA GLU A 2 -16.34 -0.59 -9.23
C GLU A 2 -15.38 -0.54 -8.05
N LYS A 3 -15.51 -1.49 -7.12
CA LYS A 3 -14.61 -1.61 -5.98
C LYS A 3 -13.24 -2.07 -6.49
N LYS A 4 -12.27 -1.15 -6.49
CA LYS A 4 -10.89 -1.40 -6.93
C LYS A 4 -10.14 -2.39 -6.03
N PHE A 5 -10.47 -2.43 -4.75
CA PHE A 5 -9.80 -3.22 -3.72
C PHE A 5 -10.79 -4.14 -3.02
N LYS A 6 -10.31 -5.28 -2.52
CA LYS A 6 -11.07 -6.23 -1.72
C LYS A 6 -10.46 -6.36 -0.34
N THR A 7 -11.29 -6.63 0.66
CA THR A 7 -10.83 -6.91 2.03
C THR A 7 -9.81 -8.04 2.02
N GLY A 8 -8.63 -7.76 2.57
CA GLY A 8 -7.48 -8.65 2.58
C GLY A 8 -6.45 -8.40 1.47
N ASP A 9 -6.75 -7.55 0.49
CA ASP A 9 -5.78 -7.19 -0.54
C ASP A 9 -4.59 -6.43 0.06
N ARG A 10 -3.41 -6.72 -0.48
CA ARG A 10 -2.21 -5.96 -0.14
C ARG A 10 -2.17 -4.69 -0.97
N VAL A 11 -2.16 -3.56 -0.30
CA VAL A 11 -2.16 -2.23 -0.92
C VAL A 11 -0.91 -1.47 -0.51
N TYR A 12 -0.48 -0.57 -1.36
CA TYR A 12 0.64 0.32 -1.12
C TYR A 12 0.14 1.75 -1.05
N HIS A 13 0.52 2.46 0.02
CA HIS A 13 0.14 3.84 0.20
C HIS A 13 1.23 4.77 -0.33
N ARG A 14 0.95 5.48 -1.43
CA ARG A 14 1.94 6.28 -2.18
C ARG A 14 2.62 7.36 -1.34
N ASN A 15 1.86 8.02 -0.46
CA ASN A 15 2.39 9.14 0.33
C ASN A 15 3.18 8.66 1.57
N LEU A 16 2.78 7.54 2.16
CA LEU A 16 3.46 6.95 3.33
C LEU A 16 4.60 6.02 2.91
N LYS A 17 4.62 5.64 1.63
CA LYS A 17 5.54 4.68 1.02
C LYS A 17 5.56 3.34 1.77
N GLN A 18 4.40 2.93 2.28
CA GLN A 18 4.25 1.77 3.15
C GLN A 18 3.21 0.80 2.58
N TYR A 19 3.45 -0.49 2.77
CA TYR A 19 2.51 -1.53 2.44
C TYR A 19 1.56 -1.77 3.61
N GLY A 20 0.29 -1.97 3.29
CA GLY A 20 -0.72 -2.32 4.25
C GLY A 20 -1.69 -3.35 3.69
N LYS A 21 -2.59 -3.78 4.55
CA LYS A 21 -3.67 -4.71 4.25
C LYS A 21 -4.98 -3.94 4.22
N PHE A 22 -5.66 -3.99 3.10
CA PHE A 22 -6.95 -3.34 2.92
C PHE A 22 -8.00 -4.03 3.78
N ILE A 23 -8.70 -3.28 4.63
CA ILE A 23 -9.72 -3.80 5.55
C ILE A 23 -11.09 -3.65 4.94
N GLY A 24 -11.41 -2.46 4.43
CA GLY A 24 -12.71 -2.18 3.88
C GLY A 24 -12.85 -0.73 3.45
N TYR A 25 -13.87 -0.47 2.66
CA TYR A 25 -14.30 0.89 2.35
C TYR A 25 -15.08 1.47 3.52
N ALA A 26 -15.04 2.79 3.66
CA ALA A 26 -15.87 3.50 4.61
C ALA A 26 -17.35 3.24 4.31
N TRP A 27 -18.17 3.12 5.36
CA TRP A 27 -19.60 2.86 5.20
C TRP A 27 -20.28 3.93 4.33
N GLU A 28 -19.87 5.18 4.49
CA GLU A 28 -20.49 6.34 3.86
C GLU A 28 -19.83 6.76 2.53
N SER A 29 -18.71 6.15 2.16
CA SER A 29 -17.93 6.59 0.99
C SER A 29 -17.09 5.47 0.38
N ASP A 30 -17.15 5.35 -0.95
CA ASP A 30 -16.28 4.46 -1.73
C ASP A 30 -14.90 5.11 -2.02
N ASP A 31 -14.71 6.39 -1.67
CA ASP A 31 -13.45 7.13 -1.85
C ASP A 31 -12.51 7.02 -0.63
N GLU A 32 -13.01 6.52 0.50
CA GLU A 32 -12.28 6.36 1.75
C GLU A 32 -12.28 4.91 2.20
N CYS A 33 -11.21 4.52 2.90
CA CYS A 33 -11.02 3.14 3.31
C CYS A 33 -10.08 3.02 4.51
N ASP A 34 -10.19 1.89 5.19
CA ASP A 34 -9.34 1.54 6.31
C ASP A 34 -8.30 0.52 5.87
N VAL A 35 -7.04 0.78 6.21
CA VAL A 35 -5.89 -0.06 5.87
C VAL A 35 -5.06 -0.30 7.12
N GLU A 36 -4.71 -1.55 7.39
CA GLU A 36 -3.76 -1.92 8.44
C GLU A 36 -2.34 -1.88 7.85
N PHE A 37 -1.52 -0.93 8.31
CA PHE A 37 -0.11 -0.84 7.95
C PHE A 37 0.72 -1.66 8.93
N GLU A 38 1.59 -2.52 8.39
CA GLU A 38 2.50 -3.32 9.19
C GLU A 38 3.80 -2.53 9.38
N GLU A 39 4.14 -2.21 10.63
CA GLU A 39 5.39 -1.53 10.99
C GLU A 39 6.53 -2.52 11.26
N GLU A 40 7.77 -2.03 11.15
CA GLU A 40 8.99 -2.85 11.27
C GLU A 40 9.13 -3.56 12.63
N ASP A 41 8.52 -3.00 13.68
CA ASP A 41 8.53 -3.54 15.04
C ASP A 41 7.42 -4.60 15.27
N GLY A 42 6.69 -4.98 14.22
CA GLY A 42 5.62 -5.98 14.28
C GLY A 42 4.28 -5.44 14.78
N TYR A 43 4.17 -4.12 14.97
CA TYR A 43 2.90 -3.46 15.27
C TYR A 43 2.10 -3.23 14.00
N VAL A 44 0.78 -3.45 14.09
CA VAL A 44 -0.15 -3.11 13.03
C VAL A 44 -0.90 -1.84 13.41
N GLU A 45 -0.83 -0.82 12.56
CA GLU A 45 -1.55 0.44 12.75
C GLU A 45 -2.66 0.55 11.69
N GLN A 46 -3.91 0.57 12.13
CA GLN A 46 -5.04 0.85 11.26
C GLN A 46 -5.13 2.35 10.99
N LYS A 47 -5.11 2.73 9.71
CA LYS A 47 -5.33 4.13 9.28
C LYS A 47 -6.48 4.23 8.31
N HIS A 48 -7.23 5.30 8.51
CA HIS A 48 -8.21 5.78 7.55
C HIS A 48 -7.51 6.61 6.48
N VAL A 49 -7.58 6.18 5.23
CA VAL A 49 -6.90 6.81 4.09
C VAL A 49 -7.83 6.85 2.88
N SER A 50 -7.60 7.80 1.97
CA SER A 50 -8.36 7.82 0.73
C SER A 50 -7.88 6.73 -0.22
N VAL A 51 -8.83 6.06 -0.86
CA VAL A 51 -8.63 5.02 -1.88
C VAL A 51 -7.77 5.53 -3.02
N SER A 52 -7.87 6.83 -3.34
CA SER A 52 -7.03 7.49 -4.32
C SER A 52 -5.54 7.46 -3.98
N TRP A 53 -5.12 7.32 -2.71
CA TRP A 53 -3.70 7.24 -2.34
C TRP A 53 -3.11 5.83 -2.39
N LEU A 54 -3.96 4.83 -2.63
CA LEU A 54 -3.59 3.42 -2.64
C LEU A 54 -3.40 2.90 -4.06
N ASP A 55 -2.42 2.01 -4.18
CA ASP A 55 -2.24 1.16 -5.35
C ASP A 55 -2.23 -0.31 -4.91
N LEU A 56 -2.68 -1.21 -5.79
CA LEU A 56 -2.60 -2.66 -5.54
C LEU A 56 -1.12 -3.05 -5.55
N ALA A 57 -0.65 -3.71 -4.48
CA ALA A 57 0.73 -4.17 -4.43
C ALA A 57 1.05 -5.13 -5.58
N ASP A 58 0.07 -5.91 -6.03
CA ASP A 58 0.17 -6.81 -7.18
C ASP A 58 0.34 -6.06 -8.53
N SER A 59 -0.17 -4.83 -8.60
CA SER A 59 -0.05 -3.96 -9.79
C SER A 59 1.22 -3.12 -9.80
N ILE A 60 1.96 -3.09 -8.69
CA ILE A 60 3.26 -2.44 -8.62
C ILE A 60 4.27 -3.48 -9.09
N GLU A 61 4.72 -3.36 -10.34
CA GLU A 61 5.81 -4.21 -10.81
C GLU A 61 6.97 -4.11 -9.81
N PRO A 62 7.49 -5.22 -9.30
CA PRO A 62 8.67 -5.16 -8.47
C PRO A 62 9.74 -4.51 -9.33
N VAL A 63 10.27 -3.37 -8.89
CA VAL A 63 11.50 -2.84 -9.48
C VAL A 63 12.51 -3.99 -9.41
N LEU A 64 12.86 -4.54 -10.57
CA LEU A 64 13.87 -5.56 -10.70
C LEU A 64 15.21 -4.83 -10.61
N ALA A 65 16.12 -5.30 -9.77
CA ALA A 65 17.48 -4.82 -9.81
C ALA A 65 18.08 -5.15 -11.19
N ALA A 66 19.18 -4.50 -11.57
CA ALA A 66 19.84 -4.71 -12.86
C ALA A 66 20.28 -6.18 -13.10
N ASN A 67 20.27 -7.02 -12.06
CA ASN A 67 20.50 -8.46 -12.10
C ASN A 67 19.23 -9.31 -12.33
N GLY A 68 18.06 -8.69 -12.54
CA GLY A 68 16.80 -9.40 -12.77
C GLY A 68 16.18 -10.01 -11.51
N GLU A 69 16.74 -9.75 -10.32
CA GLU A 69 16.13 -10.16 -9.06
C GLU A 69 15.16 -9.09 -8.56
N PRO A 70 13.97 -9.47 -8.03
CA PRO A 70 13.10 -8.53 -7.37
C PRO A 70 13.82 -7.92 -6.17
N ILE A 71 13.91 -6.59 -6.14
CA ILE A 71 14.54 -5.90 -5.02
C ILE A 71 13.69 -6.21 -3.78
N LYS A 72 14.26 -6.95 -2.83
CA LYS A 72 13.61 -7.21 -1.53
C LYS A 72 13.66 -5.91 -0.74
N ASP A 73 12.63 -5.09 -0.92
CA ASP A 73 12.47 -3.80 -0.25
C ASP A 73 12.31 -4.03 1.26
N ARG A 74 13.41 -3.95 1.99
CA ARG A 74 13.41 -3.72 3.44
C ARG A 74 13.55 -2.21 3.65
N GLY A 75 12.42 -1.50 3.65
CA GLY A 75 12.26 -0.26 4.42
C GLY A 75 13.16 0.92 4.04
N SER A 76 13.35 1.26 2.76
CA SER A 76 13.98 2.55 2.45
C SER A 76 13.44 3.24 1.21
N LEU A 77 12.53 4.17 1.50
CA LEU A 77 12.35 5.48 0.89
C LEU A 77 13.12 5.67 -0.44
N ILE A 78 12.44 5.45 -1.56
CA ILE A 78 12.89 5.93 -2.87
C ILE A 78 12.87 7.46 -2.80
N ASP A 79 14.03 8.07 -2.61
CA ASP A 79 14.22 9.51 -2.69
C ASP A 79 14.36 9.90 -4.16
N PHE A 80 13.29 10.48 -4.73
CA PHE A 80 13.38 11.18 -6.00
C PHE A 80 13.94 12.58 -5.72
N SER A 81 15.23 12.67 -5.39
CA SER A 81 15.97 13.94 -5.47
C SER A 81 15.98 14.39 -6.93
N ARG A 82 15.42 15.57 -7.16
CA ARG A 82 15.53 16.32 -8.41
C ARG A 82 16.31 17.60 -8.16
#